data_AF-A0A7K1AJR8-F1
#
_entry.id   AF-A0A7K1AJR8-F1
#
_cell.length_a   1.000
_cell.length_b   1.000
_cell.length_c   1.000
_cell.angle_alpha   90.00
_cell.angle_beta   90.00
_cell.angle_gamma   90.00
#
_symmetry.space_group_name_H-M   'P 1'
#
loop_
_entity.id
_entity.type
_entity.pdbx_description
1 polymer ?
#
loop_
_entity_poly.entity_id
_entity_poly.type
_entity_poly.pdbx_seq_one_letter_code
_entity_poly.pdbx_strand_id
1 'polypeptide(L)'
;MKSTLKLRSFIAAFGSAALLATGLVVATPAHAGMCTTDAATGVETCVNTLKDGAQYKFMVPTKNYNGTMFFWNHGFRPSYAYPSYTAPKGVEQMTVSNTGPTPKLDYSTELLALGYGLAAYDRATDGLHGWNTEESVPLLKELVDLSKLIAPTTKRNVIWGSS
;
A
#
# COMPACT_ATOMS: atom_id res chain seq x y z
N MET A 1 25.71 78.44 8.53
CA MET A 1 25.31 77.19 7.84
C MET A 1 24.02 76.68 8.48
N LYS A 2 23.09 76.21 7.65
CA LYS A 2 21.77 75.61 7.96
C LYS A 2 21.94 74.45 8.97
N SER A 3 21.01 74.03 9.84
CA SER A 3 19.57 73.84 9.67
C SER A 3 18.90 73.68 11.06
N THR A 4 17.66 74.13 11.13
CA THR A 4 16.63 73.76 12.10
C THR A 4 16.26 72.26 12.00
N LEU A 5 15.80 71.64 13.10
CA LEU A 5 14.48 71.02 13.23
C LEU A 5 14.23 70.51 14.67
N LYS A 6 13.13 70.98 15.29
CA LYS A 6 12.52 70.37 16.49
C LYS A 6 11.84 69.07 16.07
N LEU A 7 12.07 67.96 16.78
CA LEU A 7 11.26 66.76 16.64
C LEU A 7 10.79 66.25 18.01
N ARG A 8 9.49 66.31 18.21
CA ARG A 8 8.75 65.83 19.39
C ARG A 8 8.69 64.31 19.31
N SER A 9 9.22 63.61 20.31
CA SER A 9 9.11 62.16 20.42
C SER A 9 7.71 61.76 20.90
N PHE A 10 6.80 61.49 19.95
CA PHE A 10 5.61 60.68 20.20
C PHE A 10 5.97 59.22 19.91
N ILE A 11 6.15 58.43 20.96
CA ILE A 11 6.32 56.97 20.85
C ILE A 11 4.91 56.39 20.68
N ALA A 12 4.49 56.17 19.44
CA ALA A 12 3.34 55.34 19.12
C ALA A 12 3.82 53.88 19.05
N ALA A 13 3.49 53.10 20.08
CA ALA A 13 3.72 51.66 20.09
C ALA A 13 2.70 50.96 19.18
N PHE A 14 3.09 50.68 17.93
CA PHE A 14 2.39 49.71 17.10
C PHE A 14 2.92 48.31 17.46
N GLY A 15 2.24 47.64 18.38
CA GLY A 15 2.43 46.21 18.63
C GLY A 15 1.81 45.40 17.49
N SER A 16 2.61 45.01 16.50
CA SER A 16 2.23 44.01 15.52
C SER A 16 2.32 42.63 16.16
N ALA A 17 1.19 42.05 16.54
CA ALA A 17 1.10 40.62 16.79
C ALA A 17 1.19 39.89 15.44
N ALA A 18 2.39 39.43 15.08
CA ALA A 18 2.54 38.52 13.95
C ALA A 18 2.03 37.14 14.39
N LEU A 19 0.82 36.78 13.95
CA LEU A 19 0.28 35.45 14.13
C LEU A 19 1.09 34.50 13.23
N LEU A 20 2.08 33.82 13.82
CA LEU A 20 2.80 32.71 13.17
C LEU A 20 1.85 31.52 13.04
N ALA A 21 0.96 31.57 12.07
CA ALA A 21 0.25 30.40 11.58
C ALA A 21 1.25 29.53 10.80
N THR A 22 2.09 28.80 11.53
CA THR A 22 2.76 27.62 10.98
C THR A 22 1.67 26.58 10.75
N GLY A 23 1.01 26.68 9.60
CA GLY A 23 0.10 25.65 9.14
C GLY A 23 0.86 24.33 9.15
N LEU A 24 0.49 23.44 10.07
CA LEU A 24 0.91 22.05 10.03
C LEU A 24 0.34 21.50 8.71
N VAL A 25 1.13 21.54 7.64
CA VAL A 25 0.82 20.76 6.45
C VAL A 25 1.01 19.33 6.91
N VAL A 26 -0.08 18.70 7.36
CA VAL A 26 -0.12 17.25 7.54
C VAL A 26 0.06 16.72 6.12
N ALA A 27 1.30 16.39 5.77
CA ALA A 27 1.62 15.73 4.53
C ALA A 27 0.81 14.45 4.54
N THR A 28 -0.28 14.42 3.78
CA THR A 28 -1.01 13.18 3.56
C THR A 28 -0.02 12.21 2.92
N PRO A 29 0.01 10.95 3.34
CA PRO A 29 0.87 9.96 2.71
C PRO A 29 0.66 10.02 1.19
N ALA A 30 1.72 9.84 0.40
CA ALA A 30 1.64 9.95 -1.07
C ALA A 30 0.64 8.96 -1.71
N HIS A 31 0.14 7.99 -0.92
CA HIS A 31 -0.87 6.99 -1.24
C HIS A 31 -2.26 7.32 -0.71
N ALA A 32 -2.45 8.51 -0.14
CA ALA A 32 -3.76 8.98 0.30
C ALA A 32 -4.69 9.04 -0.92
N GLY A 33 -5.72 8.17 -0.92
CA GLY A 33 -6.67 8.01 -2.02
C GLY A 33 -6.59 6.68 -2.77
N MET A 34 -5.47 5.94 -2.66
CA MET A 34 -5.39 4.56 -3.18
C MET A 34 -5.58 3.48 -2.10
N CYS A 35 -5.52 3.89 -0.83
CA CYS A 35 -5.64 3.00 0.32
C CYS A 35 -6.74 3.46 1.26
N THR A 36 -7.39 2.49 1.93
CA THR A 36 -8.35 2.70 3.00
C THR A 36 -7.86 1.98 4.26
N THR A 37 -7.95 2.65 5.41
CA THR A 37 -7.58 2.03 6.69
C THR A 37 -8.84 1.62 7.44
N ASP A 38 -8.90 0.34 7.81
CA ASP A 38 -9.91 -0.17 8.74
C ASP A 38 -9.59 0.34 10.16
N ALA A 39 -10.49 1.13 10.75
CA ALA A 39 -10.24 1.74 12.06
C ALA A 39 -10.15 0.72 13.21
N ALA A 40 -10.90 -0.39 13.12
CA ALA A 40 -10.96 -1.39 14.16
C ALA A 40 -9.65 -2.19 14.21
N THR A 41 -9.24 -2.73 13.06
CA THR A 41 -8.04 -3.57 12.94
C THR A 41 -6.76 -2.76 12.78
N GLY A 42 -6.84 -1.53 12.24
CA GLY A 42 -5.67 -0.74 11.85
C GLY A 42 -4.97 -1.26 10.59
N VAL A 43 -5.63 -2.13 9.82
CA VAL A 43 -5.09 -2.62 8.54
C VAL A 43 -5.40 -1.60 7.45
N GLU A 44 -4.35 -1.08 6.81
CA GLU A 44 -4.44 -0.29 5.61
C GLU A 44 -4.49 -1.23 4.39
N THR A 45 -5.51 -1.08 3.57
CA THR A 45 -5.72 -1.88 2.36
C THR A 45 -5.70 -0.99 1.13
N CYS A 46 -4.88 -1.35 0.14
CA CYS A 46 -4.81 -0.63 -1.13
C CYS A 46 -5.22 -1.58 -2.25
N VAL A 47 -6.23 -1.22 -3.04
CA VAL A 47 -6.67 -2.01 -4.21
C VAL A 47 -6.66 -1.09 -5.41
N ASN A 48 -5.88 -1.44 -6.43
CA ASN A 48 -5.79 -0.67 -7.66
C ASN A 48 -5.28 -1.58 -8.81
N THR A 49 -4.81 -0.99 -9.90
CA THR A 49 -4.26 -1.68 -11.06
C THR A 49 -2.78 -1.34 -11.26
N LEU A 50 -2.00 -2.33 -11.72
CA LEU A 50 -0.66 -2.15 -12.26
C LEU A 50 -0.75 -1.53 -13.66
N LYS A 51 0.40 -1.15 -14.24
CA LYS A 51 0.44 -0.49 -15.55
C LYS A 51 -0.23 -1.23 -16.69
N ASP A 52 -0.27 -2.55 -16.64
CA ASP A 52 -0.91 -3.41 -17.66
C ASP A 52 -2.41 -3.61 -17.40
N GLY A 53 -2.95 -3.04 -16.32
CA GLY A 53 -4.34 -3.21 -15.89
C GLY A 53 -4.56 -4.36 -14.92
N ALA A 54 -3.54 -5.18 -14.61
CA ALA A 54 -3.67 -6.25 -13.63
C ALA A 54 -4.01 -5.68 -12.25
N GLN A 55 -5.04 -6.20 -11.61
CA GLN A 55 -5.41 -5.76 -10.26
C GLN A 55 -4.32 -6.14 -9.26
N TYR A 56 -4.05 -5.28 -8.29
CA TYR A 56 -3.23 -5.60 -7.14
C TYR A 56 -3.96 -5.27 -5.83
N LYS A 57 -3.52 -5.91 -4.76
CA LYS A 57 -3.96 -5.61 -3.41
C LYS A 57 -2.78 -5.62 -2.44
N PHE A 58 -2.71 -4.61 -1.58
CA PHE A 58 -1.86 -4.57 -0.39
C PHE A 58 -2.71 -4.59 0.87
N MET A 59 -2.18 -5.19 1.93
CA MET A 59 -2.69 -5.12 3.30
C MET A 59 -1.52 -4.90 4.26
N VAL A 60 -1.53 -3.78 4.98
CA VAL A 60 -0.44 -3.38 5.89
C VAL A 60 -1.00 -3.15 7.29
N PRO A 61 -0.56 -3.89 8.31
CA PRO A 61 -1.07 -3.74 9.66
C PRO A 61 -0.37 -2.57 10.36
N THR A 62 -0.82 -1.34 10.10
CA THR A 62 -0.11 -0.09 10.44
C THR A 62 0.24 0.05 11.92
N LYS A 63 -0.55 -0.56 12.82
CA LYS A 63 -0.36 -0.52 14.27
C LYS A 63 0.81 -1.39 14.77
N ASN A 64 1.13 -2.48 14.08
CA ASN A 64 2.10 -3.50 14.51
C ASN A 64 3.01 -3.99 13.38
N TYR A 65 3.14 -3.23 12.29
CA TYR A 65 3.94 -3.62 11.13
C TYR A 65 5.41 -3.84 11.52
N ASN A 66 5.91 -5.06 11.31
CA ASN A 66 7.27 -5.46 11.71
C ASN A 66 8.34 -5.20 10.64
N GLY A 67 7.95 -4.57 9.53
CA GLY A 67 8.83 -4.26 8.41
C GLY A 67 9.07 -5.43 7.45
N THR A 68 8.24 -6.48 7.47
CA THR A 68 8.34 -7.60 6.52
C THR A 68 7.09 -7.66 5.66
N MET A 69 7.27 -7.56 4.34
CA MET A 69 6.21 -7.65 3.35
C MET A 69 6.28 -9.02 2.65
N PHE A 70 5.16 -9.73 2.60
CA PHE A 70 5.00 -10.93 1.80
C PHE A 70 4.32 -10.60 0.49
N PHE A 71 4.89 -11.08 -0.61
CA PHE A 71 4.31 -10.99 -1.94
C PHE A 71 3.89 -12.39 -2.35
N TRP A 72 2.59 -12.59 -2.49
CA TRP A 72 2.00 -13.89 -2.79
C TRP A 72 1.51 -13.94 -4.23
N ASN A 73 1.71 -15.09 -4.88
CA ASN A 73 1.11 -15.42 -6.18
C ASN A 73 0.59 -16.86 -6.22
N HIS A 74 -0.50 -17.07 -6.94
CA HIS A 74 -0.94 -18.43 -7.30
C HIS A 74 -0.10 -18.99 -8.47
N GLY A 75 -0.03 -20.32 -8.56
CA GLY A 75 0.48 -21.05 -9.73
C GLY A 75 -0.55 -21.14 -10.85
N PHE A 76 -0.45 -22.16 -11.71
CA PHE A 76 -1.35 -22.27 -12.86
C PHE A 76 -2.80 -22.54 -12.43
N ARG A 77 -3.74 -21.76 -12.99
CA ARG A 77 -5.17 -21.96 -12.79
C ARG A 77 -5.87 -22.15 -14.14
N PRO A 78 -6.97 -22.91 -14.22
CA PRO A 78 -7.75 -23.00 -15.44
C PRO A 78 -8.27 -21.63 -15.89
N SER A 79 -8.15 -21.34 -17.18
CA SER A 79 -8.57 -20.05 -17.75
C SER A 79 -10.03 -19.98 -18.17
N TYR A 80 -10.79 -21.04 -17.92
CA TYR A 80 -12.20 -21.15 -18.26
C TYR A 80 -12.97 -21.75 -17.10
N ALA A 81 -14.22 -21.32 -16.96
CA ALA A 81 -15.12 -21.89 -15.96
C ALA A 81 -15.57 -23.31 -16.35
N TYR A 82 -15.79 -24.15 -15.36
CA TYR A 82 -16.44 -25.45 -15.46
C TYR A 82 -17.32 -25.67 -14.22
N PRO A 83 -18.21 -26.67 -14.15
CA PRO A 83 -19.31 -26.70 -13.16
C PRO A 83 -18.93 -26.54 -11.68
N SER A 84 -17.68 -26.82 -11.29
CA SER A 84 -17.18 -26.66 -9.92
C SER A 84 -16.08 -25.60 -9.78
N TYR A 85 -15.87 -24.77 -10.80
CA TYR A 85 -14.77 -23.82 -10.86
C TYR A 85 -15.11 -22.58 -11.68
N THR A 86 -14.85 -21.42 -11.09
CA THR A 86 -14.89 -20.14 -11.78
C THR A 86 -13.47 -19.64 -11.89
N ALA A 87 -13.08 -19.20 -13.09
CA ALA A 87 -11.80 -18.55 -13.27
C ALA A 87 -11.75 -17.27 -12.40
N PRO A 88 -10.68 -17.06 -11.61
CA PRO A 88 -10.61 -15.96 -10.68
C PRO A 88 -10.64 -14.63 -11.44
N LYS A 89 -11.22 -13.59 -10.82
CA LYS A 89 -11.24 -12.24 -11.39
C LYS A 89 -10.47 -11.30 -10.48
N GLY A 90 -9.29 -10.86 -10.88
CA GLY A 90 -8.46 -10.01 -10.03
C GLY A 90 -7.77 -10.79 -8.91
N VAL A 91 -7.45 -10.07 -7.84
CA VAL A 91 -6.84 -10.64 -6.64
C VAL A 91 -7.92 -11.16 -5.70
N GLU A 92 -8.27 -12.45 -5.83
CA GLU A 92 -9.21 -13.12 -4.92
C GLU A 92 -8.53 -13.67 -3.66
N GLN A 93 -7.21 -13.86 -3.72
CA GLN A 93 -6.44 -14.51 -2.66
C GLN A 93 -5.24 -13.63 -2.30
N MET A 94 -5.04 -13.45 -1.00
CA MET A 94 -3.91 -12.68 -0.45
C MET A 94 -2.81 -13.60 0.06
N THR A 95 -3.19 -14.79 0.54
CA THR A 95 -2.28 -15.86 0.98
C THR A 95 -3.00 -17.20 0.82
N VAL A 96 -2.26 -18.30 0.67
CA VAL A 96 -2.83 -19.66 0.69
C VAL A 96 -1.80 -20.62 1.30
N SER A 97 -2.25 -21.55 2.15
CA SER A 97 -1.52 -22.80 2.37
C SER A 97 -2.48 -23.98 2.36
N ASN A 98 -2.44 -24.74 1.27
CA ASN A 98 -3.13 -26.02 1.12
C ASN A 98 -2.37 -27.19 1.77
N THR A 99 -1.18 -26.94 2.31
CA THR A 99 -0.23 -27.97 2.77
C THR A 99 0.24 -27.78 4.23
N GLY A 100 -0.34 -26.84 4.97
CA GLY A 100 -0.04 -26.62 6.39
C GLY A 100 -0.70 -27.64 7.34
N PRO A 101 -0.30 -27.66 8.63
CA PRO A 101 -0.89 -28.56 9.63
C PRO A 101 -2.39 -28.34 9.86
N THR A 102 -2.90 -27.15 9.52
CA THR A 102 -4.33 -26.83 9.52
C THR A 102 -4.69 -26.21 8.16
N PRO A 103 -5.01 -26.97 7.11
CA PRO A 103 -5.22 -26.45 5.77
C PRO A 103 -6.26 -25.33 5.73
N LYS A 104 -5.91 -24.15 5.21
CA LYS A 104 -6.83 -23.03 5.01
C LYS A 104 -6.62 -22.36 3.66
N LEU A 105 -7.71 -21.82 3.12
CA LEU A 105 -7.71 -21.08 1.87
C LEU A 105 -7.09 -19.69 1.99
N ASP A 106 -7.01 -19.12 3.19
CA ASP A 106 -6.38 -17.82 3.46
C ASP A 106 -5.92 -17.74 4.93
N TYR A 107 -4.71 -17.22 5.15
CA TYR A 107 -4.08 -16.94 6.45
C TYR A 107 -3.79 -15.45 6.65
N SER A 108 -4.40 -14.58 5.86
CA SER A 108 -4.10 -13.14 5.89
C SER A 108 -4.28 -12.56 7.28
N THR A 109 -5.35 -12.92 7.98
CA THR A 109 -5.64 -12.43 9.34
C THR A 109 -4.52 -12.79 10.32
N GLU A 110 -4.06 -14.04 10.31
CA GLU A 110 -3.00 -14.52 11.20
C GLU A 110 -1.66 -13.85 10.89
N LEU A 111 -1.31 -13.70 9.61
CA LEU A 111 -0.06 -13.06 9.20
C LEU A 111 -0.06 -11.55 9.53
N LEU A 112 -1.18 -10.87 9.34
CA LEU A 112 -1.37 -9.46 9.74
C LEU A 112 -1.28 -9.29 11.26
N ALA A 113 -1.82 -10.22 12.04
CA ALA A 113 -1.72 -10.21 13.50
C ALA A 113 -0.27 -10.36 13.98
N LEU A 114 0.57 -11.10 13.25
CA LEU A 114 2.03 -11.21 13.48
C LEU A 114 2.81 -9.98 12.99
N GLY A 115 2.14 -8.99 12.42
CA GLY A 115 2.74 -7.74 11.94
C GLY A 115 3.33 -7.83 10.53
N TYR A 116 2.99 -8.87 9.77
CA TYR A 116 3.42 -8.99 8.37
C TYR A 116 2.51 -8.20 7.44
N GLY A 117 3.11 -7.48 6.49
CA GLY A 117 2.38 -6.90 5.37
C GLY A 117 2.19 -7.95 4.28
N LEU A 118 1.11 -7.83 3.52
CA LEU A 118 0.73 -8.75 2.47
C LEU A 118 0.50 -7.99 1.17
N ALA A 119 0.93 -8.54 0.06
CA ALA A 119 0.73 -8.01 -1.27
C ALA A 119 0.47 -9.15 -2.25
N ALA A 120 -0.47 -8.96 -3.17
CA ALA A 120 -0.73 -9.89 -4.25
C ALA A 120 -1.16 -9.09 -5.49
N TYR A 121 -0.95 -9.68 -6.66
CA TYR A 121 -1.45 -9.14 -7.92
C TYR A 121 -2.07 -10.25 -8.75
N ASP A 122 -2.96 -9.86 -9.63
CA ASP A 122 -3.62 -10.76 -10.56
C ASP A 122 -2.62 -11.14 -11.64
N ARG A 123 -2.25 -12.42 -11.71
CA ARG A 123 -1.48 -12.98 -12.82
C ARG A 123 -2.37 -13.30 -14.02
N ALA A 124 -3.47 -12.59 -14.23
CA ALA A 124 -4.37 -12.76 -15.36
C ALA A 124 -4.20 -11.61 -16.36
N THR A 125 -3.30 -11.79 -17.31
CA THR A 125 -3.28 -10.98 -18.54
C THR A 125 -4.04 -11.76 -19.60
N ASP A 126 -4.99 -11.13 -20.28
CA ASP A 126 -5.77 -11.74 -21.38
C ASP A 126 -6.46 -13.07 -21.02
N GLY A 127 -6.86 -13.23 -19.76
CA GLY A 127 -7.52 -14.45 -19.26
C GLY A 127 -6.57 -15.62 -19.02
N LEU A 128 -5.24 -15.44 -19.12
CA LEU A 128 -4.25 -16.45 -18.77
C LEU A 128 -3.95 -16.40 -17.28
N HIS A 129 -4.49 -17.31 -16.47
CA HIS A 129 -4.29 -17.28 -15.02
C HIS A 129 -3.02 -18.02 -14.62
N GLY A 130 -1.89 -17.31 -14.60
CA GLY A 130 -0.57 -17.85 -14.26
C GLY A 130 0.15 -18.54 -15.43
N TRP A 131 -0.50 -18.67 -16.60
CA TRP A 131 0.06 -19.25 -17.82
C TRP A 131 0.99 -18.29 -18.61
N ASN A 132 1.02 -17.02 -18.20
CA ASN A 132 1.71 -15.86 -18.78
C ASN A 132 2.92 -15.45 -17.92
N THR A 133 3.93 -16.32 -17.79
CA THR A 133 5.05 -16.08 -16.85
C THR A 133 5.96 -14.94 -17.27
N GLU A 134 6.22 -14.82 -18.57
CA GLU A 134 7.07 -13.75 -19.10
C GLU A 134 6.48 -12.36 -18.81
N GLU A 135 5.17 -12.22 -18.95
CA GLU A 135 4.40 -11.00 -18.70
C GLU A 135 4.26 -10.74 -17.20
N SER A 136 4.13 -11.79 -16.39
CA SER A 136 3.86 -11.66 -14.95
C SER A 136 5.08 -11.27 -14.11
N VAL A 137 6.31 -11.60 -14.52
CA VAL A 137 7.51 -11.29 -13.73
C VAL A 137 7.76 -9.78 -13.60
N PRO A 138 7.65 -8.96 -14.68
CA PRO A 138 7.70 -7.51 -14.57
C PRO A 138 6.67 -6.92 -13.60
N LEU A 139 5.47 -7.50 -13.54
CA LEU A 139 4.41 -7.07 -12.63
C LEU A 139 4.76 -7.31 -11.16
N LEU A 140 5.39 -8.44 -10.83
CA LEU A 140 5.90 -8.67 -9.48
C LEU A 140 6.92 -7.60 -9.09
N LYS A 141 7.83 -7.24 -10.01
CA LYS A 141 8.79 -6.17 -9.77
C LYS A 141 8.09 -4.83 -9.53
N GLU A 142 7.08 -4.50 -10.33
CA GLU A 142 6.28 -3.29 -10.13
C GLU A 142 5.60 -3.27 -8.76
N LEU A 143 5.00 -4.40 -8.35
CA LEU A 143 4.39 -4.55 -7.04
C LEU A 143 5.42 -4.35 -5.91
N VAL A 144 6.62 -4.94 -6.02
CA VAL A 144 7.70 -4.75 -5.05
C VAL A 144 8.14 -3.28 -5.00
N ASP A 145 8.19 -2.58 -6.13
CA ASP A 145 8.51 -1.14 -6.14
C ASP A 145 7.40 -0.28 -5.52
N LEU A 146 6.12 -0.61 -5.79
CA LEU A 146 4.96 0.04 -5.15
C LEU A 146 4.96 -0.13 -3.63
N SER A 147 5.52 -1.23 -3.10
CA SER A 147 5.62 -1.42 -1.64
C SER A 147 6.47 -0.35 -0.95
N LYS A 148 7.45 0.26 -1.64
CA LYS A 148 8.27 1.36 -1.10
C LYS A 148 7.46 2.63 -0.91
N LEU A 149 6.45 2.81 -1.75
CA LEU A 149 5.47 3.86 -1.64
C LEU A 149 4.51 3.53 -0.48
N ILE A 150 3.80 2.41 -0.58
CA ILE A 150 2.68 2.05 0.29
C ILE A 150 3.15 1.75 1.73
N ALA A 151 4.26 1.01 1.87
CA ALA A 151 4.84 0.61 3.15
C ALA A 151 6.32 1.01 3.21
N PRO A 152 6.64 2.32 3.32
CA PRO A 152 8.02 2.82 3.22
C PRO A 152 8.96 2.31 4.33
N THR A 153 8.40 1.78 5.41
CA THR A 153 9.13 1.19 6.55
C THR A 153 9.47 -0.29 6.33
N THR A 154 9.16 -0.86 5.17
CA THR A 154 9.51 -2.23 4.79
C THR A 154 11.03 -2.42 4.75
N LYS A 155 11.51 -3.42 5.48
CA LYS A 155 12.93 -3.81 5.59
C LYS A 155 13.24 -5.11 4.88
N ARG A 156 12.24 -5.99 4.74
CA ARG A 156 12.38 -7.33 4.15
C ARG A 156 11.20 -7.62 3.25
N ASN A 157 11.51 -8.15 2.08
CA ASN A 157 10.53 -8.68 1.14
C ASN A 157 10.67 -10.20 1.10
N VAL A 158 9.54 -10.90 1.23
CA VAL A 158 9.45 -12.35 1.07
C VAL A 158 8.55 -12.62 -0.12
N ILE A 159 9.08 -13.30 -1.13
CA ILE A 159 8.30 -13.72 -2.29
C ILE A 159 7.89 -15.17 -2.07
N TRP A 160 6.61 -15.47 -2.22
CA TRP A 160 6.05 -16.80 -2.03
C TRP A 160 4.93 -17.08 -3.03
N GLY A 161 4.67 -18.35 -3.33
CA GLY A 161 3.53 -18.78 -4.11
C GLY A 161 3.23 -20.27 -3.93
N SER A 162 2.05 -20.68 -4.37
CA SER A 162 1.57 -22.06 -4.33
C SER A 162 0.98 -22.45 -5.68
N SER A 163 1.41 -23.60 -6.22
CA SER A 163 0.80 -24.22 -7.40
C SER A 163 -0.33 -25.18 -7.04
#